data_AF-A0A496V0U7-F1
#
_entry.id   AF-A0A496V0U7-F1
#
_cell.length_a   1.000
_cell.length_b   1.000
_cell.length_c   1.000
_cell.angle_alpha   90.00
_cell.angle_beta   90.00
_cell.angle_gamma   90.00
#
_symmetry.space_group_name_H-M   'P 1'
#
loop_
_entity.id
_entity.type
_entity.pdbx_description
1 polymer ?
#
loop_
_entity_poly.entity_id
_entity_poly.type
_entity_poly.pdbx_seq_one_letter_code
_entity_poly.pdbx_strand_id
1 'polypeptide(L)'
;MEAAILEPLRRNESIVLHPRLENALIIYENQGQEALAKLYQSYIDIACQANLPILLCTPTWRANSERVQESHVELNINGDAVHFLTKIRDEQHLATPEIKIGGLIGCQNDCYKPNEGLSPFERKDFRLGKSINWPMLVLIS
;
A
#
# COMPACT_ATOMS: atom_id res chain seq x y z
N MET A 1 -0.24 1.09 -13.89
CA MET A 1 -0.49 0.74 -12.47
C MET A 1 -0.02 -0.68 -12.28
N GLU A 2 0.57 -1.00 -11.14
CA GLU A 2 0.99 -2.35 -10.80
C GLU A 2 -0.20 -3.33 -10.75
N ALA A 3 0.10 -4.63 -10.81
CA ALA A 3 -0.89 -5.69 -10.62
C ALA A 3 -0.98 -6.11 -9.13
N ALA A 4 -1.61 -7.25 -8.85
CA ALA A 4 -1.85 -7.69 -7.48
C ALA A 4 -0.55 -7.82 -6.66
N ILE A 5 -0.54 -7.22 -5.47
CA ILE A 5 0.55 -7.36 -4.48
C ILE A 5 0.27 -8.51 -3.51
N LEU A 6 -0.96 -8.62 -3.02
CA LEU A 6 -1.30 -9.54 -1.94
C LEU A 6 -1.22 -11.03 -2.35
N GLU A 7 -1.61 -11.35 -3.59
CA GLU A 7 -1.68 -12.74 -4.06
C GLU A 7 -0.28 -13.39 -4.20
N PRO A 8 0.74 -12.75 -4.83
CA PRO A 8 2.10 -13.26 -4.80
C PRO A 8 2.66 -13.47 -3.38
N LEU A 9 2.38 -12.53 -2.47
CA LEU A 9 2.82 -12.62 -1.07
C LEU A 9 2.15 -13.77 -0.33
N ARG A 10 0.85 -13.99 -0.56
CA ARG A 10 0.09 -15.10 0.03
C ARG A 10 0.63 -16.48 -0.38
N ARG A 11 1.18 -16.57 -1.60
CA ARG A 11 1.78 -17.80 -2.12
C ARG A 11 3.22 -18.03 -1.64
N ASN A 12 3.82 -17.05 -0.96
CA ASN A 12 5.14 -17.19 -0.37
C ASN A 12 5.01 -17.77 1.05
N GLU A 13 5.40 -19.03 1.23
CA GLU A 13 5.29 -19.75 2.51
C GLU A 13 6.10 -19.10 3.66
N SER A 14 7.09 -18.27 3.33
CA SER A 14 7.91 -17.56 4.31
C SER A 14 7.28 -16.24 4.79
N ILE A 15 6.13 -15.86 4.23
CA ILE A 15 5.43 -14.61 4.54
C ILE A 15 4.14 -14.91 5.31
N VAL A 16 3.99 -14.27 6.46
CA VAL A 16 2.77 -14.34 7.27
C VAL A 16 1.99 -13.04 7.13
N LEU A 17 0.74 -13.14 6.67
CA LEU A 17 -0.14 -11.97 6.59
C LEU A 17 -0.76 -11.66 7.96
N HIS A 18 -0.79 -10.38 8.34
CA HIS A 18 -1.46 -9.97 9.57
C HIS A 18 -2.98 -10.19 9.45
N PRO A 19 -3.65 -10.81 10.44
CA PRO A 19 -5.07 -11.18 10.34
C PRO A 19 -6.00 -9.97 10.10
N ARG A 20 -5.62 -8.78 10.57
CA ARG A 20 -6.43 -7.55 10.43
C ARG A 20 -5.91 -6.56 9.40
N LEU A 21 -4.60 -6.53 9.21
CA LEU A 21 -3.87 -5.52 8.43
C LEU A 21 -3.28 -6.10 7.14
N GLU A 22 -3.47 -7.39 6.88
CA GLU A 22 -2.98 -8.11 5.71
C GLU A 22 -1.47 -7.88 5.48
N ASN A 23 -1.10 -7.25 4.38
CA ASN A 23 0.29 -7.00 4.00
C ASN A 23 0.91 -5.71 4.58
N ALA A 24 0.16 -4.93 5.37
CA ALA A 24 0.62 -3.61 5.78
C ALA A 24 1.81 -3.61 6.75
N LEU A 25 2.05 -4.72 7.46
CA LEU A 25 3.17 -4.85 8.39
C LEU A 25 4.42 -5.51 7.76
N ILE A 26 4.30 -6.04 6.54
CA ILE A 26 5.36 -6.83 5.90
C ILE A 26 6.64 -6.02 5.69
N ILE A 27 6.53 -4.70 5.53
CA ILE A 27 7.68 -3.79 5.36
C ILE A 27 8.64 -3.77 6.57
N TYR A 28 8.17 -4.21 7.75
CA TYR A 28 8.93 -4.26 8.99
C TYR A 28 9.63 -5.60 9.22
N GLU A 29 9.33 -6.61 8.40
CA GLU A 29 9.95 -7.93 8.46
C GLU A 29 11.04 -8.02 7.40
N ASN A 30 12.26 -8.44 7.74
CA ASN A 30 13.38 -8.49 6.77
C ASN A 30 13.02 -9.29 5.50
N GLN A 31 12.45 -10.48 5.66
CA GLN A 31 12.04 -11.33 4.54
C GLN A 31 10.87 -10.71 3.76
N GLY A 32 9.95 -10.06 4.47
CA GLY A 32 8.81 -9.35 3.90
C GLY A 32 9.21 -8.15 3.04
N GLN A 33 10.10 -7.33 3.57
CA GLN A 33 10.66 -6.17 2.88
C GLN A 33 11.38 -6.60 1.60
N GLU A 34 12.19 -7.66 1.66
CA GLU A 34 12.89 -8.21 0.49
C GLU A 34 11.90 -8.75 -0.55
N ALA A 35 10.87 -9.49 -0.12
CA ALA A 35 9.84 -10.03 -1.01
C ALA A 35 9.03 -8.92 -1.70
N LEU A 36 8.65 -7.88 -0.95
CA LEU A 36 7.97 -6.70 -1.50
C LEU A 36 8.86 -5.94 -2.48
N ALA A 37 10.12 -5.69 -2.14
CA ALA A 37 11.05 -4.97 -3.00
C ALA A 37 11.26 -5.70 -4.33
N LYS A 38 11.47 -7.02 -4.29
CA LYS A 38 11.55 -7.86 -5.50
C LYS A 38 10.29 -7.78 -6.35
N LEU A 39 9.11 -7.80 -5.71
CA LEU A 39 7.83 -7.74 -6.43
C LEU A 39 7.62 -6.37 -7.09
N TYR A 40 7.84 -5.28 -6.37
CA TYR A 40 7.74 -3.93 -6.95
C TYR A 40 8.76 -3.72 -8.07
N GLN A 41 10.00 -4.18 -7.90
CA GLN A 41 11.01 -4.13 -8.94
C GLN A 41 10.56 -4.87 -10.19
N SER A 42 9.95 -6.06 -10.06
CA SER A 42 9.45 -6.80 -11.22
C SER A 42 8.40 -6.02 -12.04
N TYR A 43 7.56 -5.22 -11.38
CA TYR A 43 6.59 -4.36 -12.09
C TYR A 43 7.26 -3.15 -12.73
N ILE A 44 8.26 -2.57 -12.08
CA ILE A 44 9.08 -1.50 -12.66
C ILE A 44 9.81 -2.02 -13.91
N ASP A 45 10.42 -3.20 -13.85
CA ASP A 45 11.15 -3.80 -14.97
C ASP A 45 10.23 -4.01 -16.19
N ILE A 46 8.99 -4.46 -15.98
CA ILE A 46 7.98 -4.58 -17.03
C ILE A 46 7.65 -3.21 -17.64
N ALA A 47 7.46 -2.18 -16.79
CA ALA A 47 7.17 -0.83 -17.25
C ALA A 47 8.35 -0.23 -18.04
N CYS A 48 9.59 -0.48 -17.61
CA CYS A 48 10.82 -0.12 -18.31
C CYS A 48 10.89 -0.78 -19.69
N GLN A 49 10.66 -2.10 -19.77
CA GLN A 49 10.67 -2.85 -21.04
C GLN A 49 9.60 -2.33 -22.01
N ALA A 50 8.45 -1.91 -21.50
CA ALA A 50 7.37 -1.34 -22.29
C ALA A 50 7.54 0.16 -22.57
N ASN A 51 8.52 0.84 -21.95
CA ASN A 51 8.69 2.30 -21.96
C ASN A 51 7.39 3.05 -21.59
N LEU A 52 6.71 2.60 -20.53
CA LEU A 52 5.46 3.19 -20.04
C LEU A 52 5.60 3.70 -18.61
N PRO A 53 4.93 4.80 -18.23
CA PRO A 53 4.89 5.24 -16.84
C PRO A 53 4.16 4.23 -15.96
N ILE A 54 4.54 4.16 -14.69
CA ILE A 54 3.93 3.26 -13.71
C ILE A 54 3.52 4.03 -12.44
N LEU A 55 2.30 3.76 -11.97
CA LEU A 55 1.87 4.09 -10.62
C LEU A 55 2.13 2.85 -9.77
N LEU A 56 2.77 3.02 -8.61
CA LEU A 56 2.92 2.01 -7.56
C LEU A 56 2.08 2.43 -6.35
N CYS A 57 1.25 1.54 -5.83
CA CYS A 57 0.50 1.81 -4.61
C CYS A 57 1.10 1.17 -3.36
N THR A 58 1.05 1.91 -2.26
CA THR A 58 1.54 1.45 -0.95
C THR A 58 0.80 0.19 -0.51
N PRO A 59 1.45 -0.75 0.20
CA PRO A 59 0.83 -1.97 0.71
C PRO A 59 -0.12 -1.71 1.90
N THR A 60 -0.96 -0.69 1.84
CA THR A 60 -1.73 -0.13 2.97
C THR A 60 -3.24 -0.29 2.82
N TRP A 61 -3.72 -1.19 1.94
CA TRP A 61 -5.14 -1.39 1.65
C TRP A 61 -6.01 -1.56 2.91
N ARG A 62 -5.52 -2.27 3.94
CA ARG A 62 -6.22 -2.45 5.23
C ARG A 62 -5.67 -1.61 6.39
N ALA A 63 -4.77 -0.67 6.15
CA ALA A 63 -4.13 0.16 7.19
C ALA A 63 -4.89 1.46 7.50
N ASN A 64 -6.23 1.38 7.56
CA ASN A 64 -7.05 2.51 8.02
C ASN A 64 -6.97 2.66 9.55
N SER A 65 -7.31 3.85 10.05
CA SER A 65 -7.12 4.21 11.47
C SER A 65 -7.79 3.25 12.44
N GLU A 66 -9.02 2.83 12.17
CA GLU A 66 -9.79 1.91 13.03
C GLU A 66 -9.05 0.57 13.18
N ARG A 67 -8.60 -0.01 12.07
CA ARG A 67 -7.93 -1.31 12.09
C ARG A 67 -6.53 -1.27 12.70
N VAL A 68 -5.82 -0.16 12.50
CA VAL A 68 -4.52 0.05 13.15
C VAL A 68 -4.71 0.15 14.66
N GLN A 69 -5.72 0.90 15.13
CA GLN A 69 -6.07 0.98 16.56
C GLN A 69 -6.46 -0.39 17.14
N GLU A 70 -7.30 -1.16 16.45
CA GLU A 70 -7.68 -2.53 16.86
C GLU A 70 -6.50 -3.50 16.92
N SER A 71 -5.47 -3.29 16.09
CA SER A 71 -4.28 -4.13 16.07
C SER A 71 -3.27 -3.82 17.18
N HIS A 72 -3.47 -2.73 17.93
CA HIS A 72 -2.53 -2.22 18.94
C HIS A 72 -1.11 -1.94 18.40
N VAL A 73 -0.97 -1.70 17.09
CA VAL A 73 0.29 -1.34 16.45
C VAL A 73 0.50 0.17 16.54
N GLU A 74 1.59 0.60 17.19
CA GLU A 74 1.97 2.00 17.37
C GLU A 74 3.00 2.48 16.33
N LEU A 75 2.80 2.10 15.06
CA LEU A 75 3.71 2.43 13.95
C LEU A 75 3.06 3.42 12.98
N ASN A 76 3.86 4.24 12.31
CA ASN A 76 3.40 5.09 11.21
C ASN A 76 3.34 4.29 9.89
N ILE A 77 2.53 3.24 9.87
CA ILE A 77 2.45 2.25 8.77
C ILE A 77 2.33 2.90 7.40
N ASN A 78 1.46 3.91 7.27
CA ASN A 78 1.23 4.58 5.99
C ASN A 78 2.41 5.44 5.56
N GLY A 79 3.00 6.21 6.48
CA GLY A 79 4.18 7.02 6.19
C GLY A 79 5.40 6.16 5.85
N ASP A 80 5.62 5.08 6.58
CA ASP A 80 6.73 4.16 6.36
C ASP A 80 6.57 3.42 5.02
N ALA A 81 5.34 3.04 4.66
CA ALA A 81 5.04 2.43 3.36
C ALA A 81 5.30 3.37 2.18
N VAL A 82 4.98 4.66 2.32
CA VAL A 82 5.34 5.69 1.33
C VAL A 82 6.86 5.77 1.21
N HIS A 83 7.56 5.90 2.34
CA HIS A 83 9.02 6.01 2.35
C HIS A 83 9.69 4.79 1.71
N PHE A 84 9.18 3.58 1.98
CA PHE A 84 9.63 2.35 1.37
C PHE A 84 9.54 2.38 -0.17
N LEU A 85 8.39 2.79 -0.73
CA LEU A 85 8.25 2.90 -2.19
C LEU A 85 9.07 4.04 -2.78
N THR A 86 9.21 5.16 -2.06
CA THR A 86 10.06 6.28 -2.46
C THR A 86 11.50 5.82 -2.60
N LYS A 87 12.01 5.02 -1.65
CA LYS A 87 13.35 4.45 -1.75
C LYS A 87 13.51 3.56 -2.99
N ILE A 88 12.57 2.66 -3.26
CA ILE A 88 12.60 1.81 -4.46
C ILE A 88 12.63 2.66 -5.73
N ARG A 89 11.79 3.69 -5.82
CA ARG A 89 11.74 4.62 -6.95
C ARG A 89 13.06 5.37 -7.13
N ASP A 90 13.62 5.90 -6.04
CA ASP A 90 14.80 6.77 -6.09
C ASP A 90 16.09 5.96 -6.36
N GLU A 91 16.07 4.64 -6.14
CA GLU A 91 17.14 3.71 -6.52
C GLU A 91 17.15 3.37 -8.02
N GLN A 92 16.14 3.78 -8.80
CA GLN A 92 16.07 3.51 -10.23
C GLN A 92 17.03 4.40 -11.03
N HIS A 93 17.47 3.91 -12.19
CA HIS A 93 18.38 4.65 -13.08
C HIS A 93 17.65 5.78 -13.86
N LEU A 94 18.40 6.78 -14.33
CA LEU A 94 17.86 7.93 -15.08
C LEU A 94 17.06 7.59 -16.34
N ALA A 95 17.24 6.39 -16.91
CA ALA A 95 16.51 5.92 -18.09
C ALA A 95 15.14 5.29 -17.77
N THR A 96 14.75 5.25 -16.50
CA THR A 96 13.50 4.66 -16.04
C THR A 96 12.32 5.58 -16.39
N PRO A 97 11.18 5.04 -16.89
CA PRO A 97 9.99 5.83 -17.14
C PRO A 97 9.45 6.46 -15.84
N GLU A 98 8.53 7.43 -15.97
CA GLU A 98 7.94 8.12 -14.81
C GLU A 98 7.28 7.12 -13.83
N ILE A 99 7.77 7.08 -12.60
CA ILE A 99 7.22 6.28 -11.50
C ILE A 99 6.49 7.22 -10.52
N LYS A 100 5.19 7.01 -10.33
CA LYS A 100 4.38 7.71 -9.32
C LYS A 100 4.08 6.80 -8.15
N ILE A 101 3.96 7.37 -6.96
CA ILE A 101 3.54 6.64 -5.76
C ILE A 101 2.15 7.10 -5.35
N GLY A 102 1.26 6.15 -5.08
CA GLY A 102 -0.10 6.40 -4.60
C GLY A 102 -0.35 5.76 -3.24
N GLY A 103 -0.88 6.54 -2.30
CA GLY A 103 -1.37 6.00 -1.03
C GLY A 103 -2.64 5.16 -1.24
N LEU A 104 -2.59 3.88 -0.86
CA LEU A 104 -3.72 2.97 -1.01
C LEU A 104 -4.63 2.96 0.23
N ILE A 105 -5.93 3.20 0.03
CA ILE A 105 -6.96 3.13 1.06
C ILE A 105 -8.06 2.19 0.59
N GLY A 106 -8.24 1.07 1.27
CA GLY A 106 -9.34 0.15 1.00
C GLY A 106 -10.68 0.62 1.59
N CYS A 107 -11.74 -0.09 1.23
CA CYS A 107 -13.06 0.13 1.82
C CYS A 107 -13.06 -0.16 3.33
N GLN A 108 -13.88 0.57 4.09
CA GLN A 108 -14.09 0.27 5.52
C GLN A 108 -14.72 -1.14 5.68
N ASN A 109 -15.84 -1.33 4.99
CA ASN A 109 -16.68 -2.53 5.02
C ASN A 109 -16.58 -3.35 3.72
N ASP A 110 -17.41 -4.39 3.59
CA ASP A 110 -17.50 -5.17 2.36
C ASP A 110 -18.15 -4.35 1.23
N CYS A 111 -17.34 -3.97 0.25
CA CYS A 111 -17.77 -3.18 -0.90
C CYS A 111 -18.73 -3.91 -1.85
N TYR A 112 -18.98 -5.21 -1.65
CA TYR A 112 -19.97 -5.99 -2.41
C TYR A 112 -21.33 -6.07 -1.72
N LYS A 113 -21.48 -5.48 -0.53
CA LYS A 113 -22.74 -5.45 0.23
C LYS A 113 -23.25 -4.01 0.36
N PRO A 114 -24.15 -3.56 -0.52
CA PRO A 114 -24.62 -2.17 -0.53
C PRO A 114 -25.23 -1.69 0.78
N ASN A 115 -25.83 -2.61 1.55
CA ASN A 115 -26.42 -2.35 2.86
C ASN A 115 -25.39 -2.08 3.97
N GLU A 116 -24.11 -2.42 3.76
CA GLU A 116 -23.00 -2.08 4.66
C GLU A 116 -22.31 -0.76 4.23
N GLY A 117 -22.90 -0.02 3.28
CA GLY A 117 -22.36 1.24 2.77
C GLY A 117 -22.42 2.38 3.80
N LEU A 118 -21.32 3.12 3.91
CA LEU A 118 -21.25 4.31 4.76
C LEU A 118 -22.10 5.47 4.23
N SER A 119 -22.71 6.20 5.16
CA SER A 119 -23.27 7.52 4.88
C SER A 119 -22.19 8.49 4.36
N PRO A 120 -22.57 9.60 3.70
CA PRO A 120 -21.60 10.59 3.24
C PRO A 120 -20.70 11.18 4.35
N PHE A 121 -21.22 11.31 5.57
CA PHE A 121 -20.48 11.84 6.73
C PHE A 121 -19.45 10.83 7.23
N GLU A 122 -19.87 9.59 7.45
CA GLU A 122 -18.98 8.49 7.86
C GLU A 122 -17.87 8.26 6.83
N ARG A 123 -18.19 8.38 5.54
CA ARG A 123 -17.20 8.25 4.46
C ARG A 123 -16.14 9.37 4.48
N LYS A 124 -16.54 10.59 4.82
CA LYS A 124 -15.61 11.72 4.97
C LYS A 124 -14.69 11.47 6.17
N ASP A 125 -15.26 11.07 7.29
CA ASP A 125 -14.54 10.78 8.52
C ASP A 125 -13.55 9.62 8.35
N PHE A 126 -13.96 8.54 7.67
CA PHE A 126 -13.11 7.39 7.35
C PHE A 126 -11.89 7.79 6.51
N ARG A 127 -12.08 8.58 5.45
CA ARG A 127 -10.99 9.00 4.55
C ARG A 127 -10.01 9.97 5.20
N LEU A 128 -10.50 10.83 6.09
CA LEU A 128 -9.66 11.84 6.72
C LEU A 128 -8.89 11.29 7.91
N GLY A 129 -9.27 10.12 8.44
CA GLY A 129 -8.65 9.49 9.60
C GLY A 129 -8.68 10.43 10.81
N LYS A 130 -9.68 10.31 11.69
CA LYS A 130 -9.92 11.26 12.82
C LYS A 130 -8.73 11.52 13.77
N SER A 131 -7.53 10.94 13.57
CA SER A 131 -6.38 11.12 14.45
C SER A 131 -5.00 10.98 13.80
N ILE A 132 -4.87 10.89 12.47
CA ILE A 132 -3.56 10.61 11.84
C ILE A 132 -3.40 11.52 10.61
N ASN A 133 -2.32 12.31 10.61
CA ASN A 133 -1.99 13.28 9.58
C ASN A 133 -1.77 12.56 8.23
N TRP A 134 -2.84 12.45 7.44
CA TRP A 134 -2.94 11.60 6.26
C TRP A 134 -2.57 12.39 5.00
N PRO A 135 -1.57 11.99 4.20
CA PRO A 135 -1.56 12.38 2.80
C PRO A 135 -2.68 11.57 2.12
N MET A 136 -3.69 12.25 1.58
CA MET A 136 -4.76 11.66 0.73
C MET A 136 -4.16 10.82 -0.40
N LEU A 137 -4.95 10.39 -1.38
CA LEU A 137 -4.41 9.96 -2.68
C LEU A 137 -3.58 11.12 -3.30
N VAL A 138 -2.39 11.33 -2.77
CA VAL A 138 -1.37 12.24 -3.25
C VAL A 138 -0.62 11.34 -4.19
N LEU A 139 -0.77 11.61 -5.49
CA LEU A 139 0.29 11.25 -6.41
C LEU A 139 1.51 12.00 -5.88
N ILE A 140 2.33 11.31 -5.10
CA ILE A 140 3.60 11.86 -4.65
C ILE A 140 4.46 11.81 -5.91
N SER A 141 4.67 12.99 -6.49
CA SER A 141 5.56 13.19 -7.64
C SER A 141 6.97 12.74 -7.31
#